data_AF-A0A0C4ECL1-F1
#
_entry.id   AF-A0A0C4ECL1-F1
#
_cell.length_a   1.000
_cell.length_b   1.000
_cell.length_c   1.000
_cell.angle_alpha   90.00
_cell.angle_beta   90.00
_cell.angle_gamma   90.00
#
_symmetry.space_group_name_H-M   'P 1'
#
loop_
_entity.id
_entity.type
_entity.pdbx_description
1 polymer ?
#
loop_
_entity_poly.entity_id
_entity_poly.type
_entity_poly.pdbx_seq_one_letter_code
_entity_poly.pdbx_strand_id
1 'polypeptide(L)'
;MARTRAEERGPPSPAPKMQGQRPQSVQSRKRKQSPYDTLDRSPGPGQKRQRTSSGGSTQTDPVEFWATEGHWPKNLFKPDDETPEMAPTTDHLLARTKSSSNLSSRKRSNSATSTATPSDQKPREEKSAPYRDTRYTLILQTKGSYMRASELGVTDASKDLVRDLLDGEQSLPNGTHFDDDIFVAACQNLVGANEARVVQDVSRLIVPSAESLALRNKCYKHLVESVNAGWNNSIPLVGPRPQPDYAVGFKQQAFTKEQLNKLSPFIGDVISGDQSFFMGTYYMFFPFLTCEVKCGAGELEVADRQNAHSMTLAVRAVVELFRAVGREHEIDRQILAFSVSHNYKSVQIYGHYPVITGKDTEYYRHPIRDFSFTELDGKDKWTAYRFTKNVYDIWMPAHFKRICSAIDQLPSEPDFDVPPLSDTGPVSEPVEQDAQSSTAEQQGPTPDTSIAGPEVAKKRKV
;
A
#
# COMPACT_ATOMS: atom_id res chain seq x y z
N MET A 1 -25.95 70.04 -31.90
CA MET A 1 -25.22 71.31 -31.70
C MET A 1 -25.31 71.68 -30.23
N ALA A 2 -24.25 72.26 -29.65
CA ALA A 2 -24.19 72.85 -28.29
C ALA A 2 -24.49 71.90 -27.10
N ARG A 3 -23.91 72.09 -25.90
CA ARG A 3 -22.71 72.87 -25.52
C ARG A 3 -22.02 72.18 -24.33
N THR A 4 -20.73 72.43 -24.18
CA THR A 4 -19.86 71.86 -23.13
C THR A 4 -20.01 72.56 -21.79
N ARG A 5 -19.73 71.82 -20.70
CA ARG A 5 -18.76 72.28 -19.70
C ARG A 5 -18.01 71.07 -19.10
N ALA A 6 -16.73 71.27 -18.78
CA ALA A 6 -15.89 70.34 -18.04
C ALA A 6 -15.34 71.06 -16.81
N GLU A 7 -14.87 70.30 -15.82
CA GLU A 7 -14.12 70.79 -14.66
C GLU A 7 -12.93 69.85 -14.37
N GLU A 8 -11.91 70.39 -13.71
CA GLU A 8 -10.53 69.90 -13.81
C GLU A 8 -10.06 69.04 -12.61
N ARG A 9 -8.85 68.48 -12.72
CA ARG A 9 -8.24 67.61 -11.70
C ARG A 9 -7.52 68.43 -10.61
N GLY A 10 -7.74 68.05 -9.34
CA GLY A 10 -6.92 68.45 -8.18
C GLY A 10 -6.15 67.24 -7.58
N PRO A 11 -5.08 67.46 -6.79
CA PRO A 11 -4.04 66.45 -6.56
C PRO A 11 -4.29 65.48 -5.38
N PRO A 12 -3.66 64.28 -5.38
CA PRO A 12 -3.77 63.28 -4.31
C PRO A 12 -2.77 63.49 -3.17
N SER A 13 -3.15 63.13 -1.93
CA SER A 13 -2.27 62.99 -0.76
C SER A 13 -3.01 62.32 0.42
N PRO A 14 -2.31 61.70 1.39
CA PRO A 14 -1.14 60.83 1.21
C PRO A 14 -1.29 59.49 1.97
N ALA A 15 -0.44 58.50 1.65
CA ALA A 15 -0.46 57.21 2.36
C ALA A 15 0.17 57.29 3.78
N PRO A 16 -0.38 56.59 4.79
CA PRO A 16 0.19 56.56 6.13
C PRO A 16 1.47 55.72 6.19
N LYS A 17 2.62 56.36 6.43
CA LYS A 17 3.86 55.70 6.82
C LYS A 17 4.03 55.72 8.35
N MET A 18 4.03 54.55 8.97
CA MET A 18 4.71 54.30 10.26
C MET A 18 5.79 53.24 9.95
N GLN A 19 7.09 53.55 10.10
CA GLN A 19 7.85 53.23 11.31
C GLN A 19 7.65 51.76 11.73
N GLY A 20 8.60 50.83 11.57
CA GLY A 20 10.03 50.99 11.26
C GLY A 20 10.89 50.88 12.52
N GLN A 21 10.92 49.69 13.15
CA GLN A 21 11.72 49.41 14.35
C GLN A 21 12.49 48.08 14.26
N ARG A 22 13.72 48.16 13.77
CA ARG A 22 14.92 47.41 14.21
C ARG A 22 16.11 48.30 13.81
N PRO A 23 17.21 48.37 14.59
CA PRO A 23 17.81 47.22 15.26
C PRO A 23 18.08 47.41 16.77
N GLN A 24 18.21 46.29 17.48
CA GLN A 24 19.15 46.19 18.61
C GLN A 24 19.90 44.85 18.53
N SER A 25 21.23 44.95 18.47
CA SER A 25 22.17 43.84 18.49
C SER A 25 23.19 44.12 19.59
N VAL A 26 23.06 43.44 20.74
CA VAL A 26 23.96 43.64 21.89
C VAL A 26 24.40 42.29 22.46
N GLN A 27 25.70 42.03 22.31
CA GLN A 27 26.57 41.19 23.14
C GLN A 27 26.04 39.79 23.56
N SER A 28 26.52 38.68 23.00
CA SER A 28 27.88 38.13 23.14
C SER A 28 28.34 37.83 24.59
N ARG A 29 28.22 36.57 25.02
CA ARG A 29 29.03 36.00 26.13
C ARG A 29 29.58 34.62 25.77
N LYS A 30 30.88 34.56 25.49
CA LYS A 30 31.66 33.31 25.44
C LYS A 30 32.14 32.94 26.85
N ARG A 31 31.87 31.71 27.33
CA ARG A 31 32.62 30.95 28.36
C ARG A 31 31.91 29.60 28.60
N LYS A 32 32.58 28.47 28.76
CA LYS A 32 34.00 28.14 28.48
C LYS A 32 34.13 26.62 28.32
N GLN A 33 34.89 26.14 27.35
CA GLN A 33 35.46 24.78 27.42
C GLN A 33 36.62 24.76 28.42
N SER A 34 36.94 23.57 28.94
CA SER A 34 38.11 23.33 29.80
C SER A 34 38.72 21.97 29.49
N PRO A 35 39.68 21.87 28.55
CA PRO A 35 40.53 20.69 28.43
C PRO A 35 41.65 20.73 29.48
N TYR A 36 42.16 19.56 29.85
CA TYR A 36 43.51 19.41 30.38
C TYR A 36 44.12 18.13 29.82
N ASP A 37 45.31 18.26 29.24
CA ASP A 37 46.09 17.16 28.68
C ASP A 37 47.11 16.64 29.71
N THR A 38 47.22 15.32 29.78
CA THR A 38 48.44 14.49 29.55
C THR A 38 49.81 14.92 30.11
N LEU A 39 50.61 13.88 30.49
CA LEU A 39 52.06 13.77 30.80
C LEU A 39 52.38 13.43 32.28
N ASP A 40 53.37 12.60 32.66
CA ASP A 40 54.09 11.47 32.01
C ASP A 40 54.94 10.69 33.09
N ARG A 41 55.48 9.51 32.74
CA ARG A 41 56.80 8.95 33.18
C ARG A 41 56.96 8.12 34.49
N SER A 42 56.90 6.78 34.37
CA SER A 42 57.93 5.73 34.69
C SER A 42 58.76 5.72 36.03
N PRO A 43 59.40 4.58 36.45
CA PRO A 43 59.05 3.14 36.35
C PRO A 43 59.45 2.20 37.55
N GLY A 44 58.62 1.19 37.88
CA GLY A 44 59.00 -0.12 38.50
C GLY A 44 59.41 -0.17 40.01
N PRO A 45 59.73 -1.36 40.58
CA PRO A 45 59.66 -2.74 40.02
C PRO A 45 59.00 -3.84 40.90
N GLY A 46 58.18 -4.71 40.27
CA GLY A 46 58.18 -6.18 40.42
C GLY A 46 57.79 -6.92 41.73
N GLN A 47 56.83 -7.84 41.62
CA GLN A 47 56.87 -9.15 42.30
C GLN A 47 56.27 -10.30 41.45
N LYS A 48 56.39 -11.55 41.90
CA LYS A 48 56.46 -12.77 41.05
C LYS A 48 55.14 -13.55 40.91
N ARG A 49 54.94 -14.14 39.71
CA ARG A 49 54.09 -15.32 39.41
C ARG A 49 52.56 -15.09 39.63
N GLN A 50 51.65 -15.84 39.00
CA GLN A 50 51.70 -17.21 38.50
C GLN A 50 51.13 -17.36 37.07
N ARG A 51 51.39 -18.51 36.43
CA ARG A 51 51.03 -18.81 35.03
C ARG A 51 50.19 -20.09 34.99
N THR A 52 49.00 -20.01 34.42
CA THR A 52 48.20 -21.15 33.96
C THR A 52 47.78 -20.90 32.51
N SER A 53 47.61 -21.99 31.75
CA SER A 53 47.33 -21.99 30.32
C SER A 53 46.47 -23.20 29.98
N SER A 54 45.76 -23.15 28.84
CA SER A 54 44.67 -24.04 28.45
C SER A 54 43.41 -23.92 29.33
N GLY A 55 42.20 -24.15 28.81
CA GLY A 55 41.84 -24.39 27.40
C GLY A 55 40.50 -25.11 27.26
N GLY A 56 39.85 -24.96 26.10
CA GLY A 56 38.56 -25.59 25.80
C GLY A 56 37.38 -24.64 25.97
N SER A 57 36.72 -24.30 24.86
CA SER A 57 35.43 -23.63 24.83
C SER A 57 34.31 -24.66 25.00
N THR A 58 34.01 -25.03 26.25
CA THR A 58 32.82 -25.85 26.56
C THR A 58 31.58 -25.01 26.32
N GLN A 59 30.90 -25.26 25.21
CA GLN A 59 29.58 -24.70 24.92
C GLN A 59 28.56 -25.33 25.87
N THR A 60 28.29 -24.67 27.00
CA THR A 60 27.29 -25.10 27.98
C THR A 60 25.92 -25.20 27.34
N ASP A 61 25.18 -26.27 27.64
CA ASP A 61 23.80 -26.41 27.17
C ASP A 61 22.94 -25.24 27.70
N PRO A 62 22.28 -24.44 26.83
CA PRO A 62 21.43 -23.34 27.26
C PRO A 62 20.27 -23.75 28.18
N VAL A 63 19.78 -24.98 28.06
CA VAL A 63 18.69 -25.55 28.86
C VAL A 63 19.20 -25.92 30.26
N GLU A 64 20.36 -26.56 30.36
CA GLU A 64 21.01 -26.88 31.65
C GLU A 64 21.38 -25.60 32.42
N PHE A 65 21.87 -24.58 31.69
CA PHE A 65 22.13 -23.25 32.24
C PHE A 65 20.83 -22.60 32.78
N TRP A 66 19.74 -22.60 32.00
CA TRP A 66 18.47 -22.04 32.45
C TRP A 66 17.89 -22.78 33.66
N ALA A 67 17.99 -24.11 33.69
CA ALA A 67 17.54 -24.94 34.80
C ALA A 67 18.32 -24.70 36.11
N THR A 68 19.56 -24.21 36.01
CA THR A 68 20.45 -23.91 37.16
C THR A 68 20.35 -22.46 37.63
N GLU A 69 20.40 -21.50 36.71
CA GLU A 69 20.48 -20.05 37.01
C GLU A 69 19.12 -19.32 36.93
N GLY A 70 18.05 -20.00 36.48
CA GLY A 70 16.70 -19.44 36.35
C GLY A 70 16.54 -18.39 35.23
N HIS A 71 17.58 -18.15 34.44
CA HIS A 71 17.56 -17.24 33.29
C HIS A 71 18.43 -17.76 32.13
N TRP A 72 18.15 -17.33 30.90
CA TRP A 72 18.90 -17.75 29.73
C TRP A 72 20.35 -17.22 29.72
N PRO A 73 21.29 -17.88 29.00
CA PRO A 73 22.63 -17.36 28.80
C PRO A 73 22.61 -16.01 28.05
N LYS A 74 23.33 -15.00 28.56
CA LYS A 74 23.41 -13.64 27.96
C LYS A 74 24.11 -13.58 26.60
N ASN A 75 24.56 -14.71 26.07
CA ASN A 75 25.17 -14.85 24.76
C ASN A 75 24.22 -15.45 23.72
N LEU A 76 23.09 -16.06 24.13
CA LEU A 76 22.13 -16.74 23.24
C LEU A 76 21.36 -15.79 22.32
N PHE A 77 21.39 -14.48 22.61
CA PHE A 77 20.65 -13.43 21.91
C PHE A 77 21.57 -12.30 21.41
N LYS A 78 22.85 -12.61 21.18
CA LYS A 78 23.75 -11.72 20.44
C LYS A 78 23.73 -12.16 18.97
N PRO A 79 23.55 -11.26 18.00
CA PRO A 79 23.99 -11.51 16.64
C PRO A 79 25.51 -11.72 16.67
N ASP A 80 25.99 -12.78 16.01
CA ASP A 80 27.43 -12.94 15.77
C ASP A 80 27.83 -12.03 14.60
N ASP A 81 28.51 -10.92 14.89
CA ASP A 81 28.88 -9.82 13.97
C ASP A 81 29.85 -10.24 12.82
N GLU A 82 30.12 -11.54 12.62
CA GLU A 82 31.13 -12.06 11.67
C GLU A 82 30.60 -13.10 10.66
N THR A 83 29.29 -13.20 10.42
CA THR A 83 28.73 -13.92 9.25
C THR A 83 28.29 -12.96 8.13
N PRO A 84 28.72 -13.17 6.86
CA PRO A 84 28.25 -12.38 5.72
C PRO A 84 26.86 -12.87 5.26
N GLU A 85 25.83 -12.64 6.08
CA GLU A 85 24.45 -13.06 5.86
C GLU A 85 23.78 -12.27 4.73
N MET A 86 24.08 -12.65 3.48
CA MET A 86 23.58 -12.01 2.25
C MET A 86 22.18 -12.51 1.83
N ALA A 87 21.42 -13.10 2.75
CA ALA A 87 20.05 -13.55 2.53
C ALA A 87 19.07 -12.70 3.36
N PRO A 88 18.27 -11.80 2.76
CA PRO A 88 17.26 -11.06 3.50
C PRO A 88 16.15 -12.02 3.95
N THR A 89 15.93 -12.15 5.26
CA THR A 89 14.95 -13.08 5.84
C THR A 89 13.53 -12.79 5.33
N THR A 90 13.03 -13.69 4.48
CA THR A 90 11.75 -13.48 3.76
C THR A 90 10.52 -13.59 4.66
N ASP A 91 10.67 -14.05 5.90
CA ASP A 91 9.59 -14.20 6.90
C ASP A 91 8.75 -12.94 7.10
N HIS A 92 9.38 -11.76 7.03
CA HIS A 92 8.68 -10.49 7.22
C HIS A 92 7.65 -10.18 6.12
N LEU A 93 7.74 -10.87 4.97
CA LEU A 93 6.85 -10.79 3.81
C LEU A 93 5.64 -11.73 3.91
N LEU A 94 5.67 -12.69 4.84
CA LEU A 94 4.63 -13.72 4.97
C LEU A 94 3.26 -13.09 5.26
N ALA A 95 2.22 -13.76 4.77
CA ALA A 95 0.85 -13.29 4.92
C ALA A 95 0.41 -13.23 6.39
N ARG A 96 -0.30 -12.16 6.75
CA ARG A 96 -0.78 -11.94 8.12
C ARG A 96 -2.18 -12.52 8.25
N THR A 97 -2.28 -13.58 9.05
CA THR A 97 -3.51 -14.35 9.26
C THR A 97 -4.59 -13.52 9.94
N LYS A 98 -5.82 -13.62 9.43
CA LYS A 98 -6.94 -12.80 9.91
C LYS A 98 -7.69 -13.44 11.08
N SER A 99 -7.01 -13.48 12.24
CA SER A 99 -7.52 -14.10 13.47
C SER A 99 -8.97 -13.72 13.82
N SER A 100 -9.82 -14.75 13.93
CA SER A 100 -11.27 -14.68 14.19
C SER A 100 -11.66 -13.99 15.50
N SER A 101 -10.71 -13.81 16.43
CA SER A 101 -10.89 -13.13 17.72
C SER A 101 -11.41 -11.69 17.58
N ASN A 102 -11.11 -11.02 16.45
CA ASN A 102 -11.59 -9.67 16.14
C ASN A 102 -13.11 -9.57 15.87
N LEU A 103 -13.83 -10.70 15.76
CA LEU A 103 -15.29 -10.72 15.63
C LEU A 103 -16.02 -10.39 16.96
N SER A 104 -15.33 -10.48 18.10
CA SER A 104 -15.91 -10.37 19.44
C SER A 104 -16.51 -9.00 19.81
N SER A 105 -16.20 -7.92 19.09
CA SER A 105 -16.64 -6.55 19.43
C SER A 105 -17.91 -6.07 18.71
N ARG A 106 -18.52 -6.88 17.83
CA ARG A 106 -19.74 -6.48 17.08
C ARG A 106 -21.01 -7.13 17.61
N LYS A 107 -22.00 -6.28 17.95
CA LYS A 107 -23.40 -6.65 18.17
C LYS A 107 -23.92 -7.51 17.01
N ARG A 108 -24.72 -8.53 17.34
CA ARG A 108 -25.41 -9.42 16.39
C ARG A 108 -26.18 -8.63 15.32
N SER A 109 -25.95 -8.97 14.06
CA SER A 109 -26.90 -8.88 12.94
C SER A 109 -26.63 -10.04 11.99
N ASN A 110 -27.68 -10.53 11.32
CA ASN A 110 -27.75 -11.90 10.81
C ASN A 110 -26.85 -12.22 9.59
N SER A 111 -26.62 -13.52 9.39
CA SER A 111 -25.87 -14.07 8.25
C SER A 111 -26.57 -13.82 6.91
N ALA A 112 -25.79 -13.37 5.93
CA ALA A 112 -26.00 -13.60 4.50
C ALA A 112 -24.64 -13.58 3.79
N THR A 113 -24.35 -14.59 2.98
CA THR A 113 -23.07 -14.73 2.25
C THR A 113 -22.80 -13.52 1.36
N SER A 114 -21.89 -12.63 1.80
CA SER A 114 -21.61 -11.36 1.13
C SER A 114 -20.15 -10.96 1.33
N THR A 115 -19.46 -10.66 0.23
CA THR A 115 -18.03 -10.30 0.21
C THR A 115 -17.75 -8.84 0.59
N ALA A 116 -18.80 -8.04 0.81
CA ALA A 116 -18.69 -6.68 1.30
C ALA A 116 -18.45 -6.66 2.81
N THR A 117 -17.32 -6.11 3.28
CA THR A 117 -17.14 -5.92 4.72
C THR A 117 -18.08 -4.81 5.23
N PRO A 118 -18.42 -4.79 6.53
CA PRO A 118 -19.23 -3.70 7.11
C PRO A 118 -18.59 -2.30 7.07
N SER A 119 -17.37 -2.15 6.53
CA SER A 119 -16.78 -0.83 6.22
C SER A 119 -17.00 -0.41 4.77
N ASP A 120 -17.21 -1.36 3.86
CA ASP A 120 -17.43 -1.08 2.44
C ASP A 120 -18.81 -0.47 2.19
N GLN A 121 -19.78 -0.81 3.05
CA GLN A 121 -21.15 -0.27 3.07
C GLN A 121 -21.27 1.18 3.61
N LYS A 122 -20.18 1.79 4.11
CA LYS A 122 -20.22 3.18 4.63
C LYS A 122 -20.41 4.22 3.50
N PRO A 123 -21.05 5.37 3.79
CA PRO A 123 -21.03 6.55 2.94
C PRO A 123 -19.59 6.97 2.55
N ARG A 124 -19.45 7.58 1.37
CA ARG A 124 -18.15 7.97 0.80
C ARG A 124 -17.52 9.11 1.60
N GLU A 125 -18.36 10.00 2.11
CA GLU A 125 -18.03 11.10 2.99
C GLU A 125 -17.48 10.64 4.35
N GLU A 126 -17.99 9.53 4.90
CA GLU A 126 -17.46 8.91 6.12
C GLU A 126 -16.08 8.27 5.88
N LYS A 127 -15.89 7.62 4.72
CA LYS A 127 -14.60 7.02 4.31
C LYS A 127 -13.53 8.11 4.12
N SER A 128 -13.91 9.24 3.51
CA SER A 128 -13.04 10.40 3.26
C SER A 128 -12.75 11.24 4.51
N ALA A 129 -13.52 11.10 5.59
CA ALA A 129 -13.44 11.99 6.76
C ALA A 129 -12.04 12.12 7.40
N PRO A 130 -11.23 11.05 7.57
CA PRO A 130 -9.87 11.19 8.11
C PRO A 130 -8.91 11.93 7.17
N TYR A 131 -9.12 11.84 5.86
CA TYR A 131 -8.30 12.49 4.82
C TYR A 131 -8.63 13.99 4.65
N ARG A 132 -9.74 14.47 5.21
CA ARG A 132 -10.09 15.90 5.29
C ARG A 132 -9.25 16.66 6.33
N ASP A 133 -8.60 15.97 7.26
CA ASP A 133 -7.65 16.57 8.19
C ASP A 133 -6.29 16.79 7.48
N THR A 134 -5.80 18.03 7.44
CA THR A 134 -4.49 18.34 6.83
C THR A 134 -3.33 17.66 7.54
N ARG A 135 -3.50 17.30 8.83
CA ARG A 135 -2.53 16.53 9.61
C ARG A 135 -2.41 15.08 9.14
N TYR A 136 -3.33 14.58 8.30
CA TYR A 136 -3.20 13.26 7.68
C TYR A 136 -1.92 13.15 6.83
N THR A 137 -1.50 14.24 6.19
CA THR A 137 -0.22 14.29 5.46
C THR A 137 0.98 14.11 6.40
N LEU A 138 0.92 14.58 7.66
CA LEU A 138 1.96 14.31 8.66
C LEU A 138 1.94 12.85 9.12
N ILE A 139 0.76 12.25 9.28
CA ILE A 139 0.62 10.80 9.60
C ILE A 139 1.30 9.95 8.52
N LEU A 140 1.10 10.26 7.25
CA LEU A 140 1.81 9.61 6.14
C LEU A 140 3.34 9.81 6.22
N GLN A 141 3.80 11.02 6.55
CA GLN A 141 5.23 11.31 6.72
C GLN A 141 5.87 10.50 7.86
N THR A 142 5.14 10.23 8.97
CA THR A 142 5.63 9.32 10.04
C THR A 142 5.76 7.85 9.61
N LYS A 143 5.42 7.54 8.35
CA LYS A 143 5.55 6.23 7.70
C LYS A 143 6.38 6.29 6.41
N GLY A 144 7.19 7.34 6.25
CA GLY A 144 8.02 7.56 5.08
C GLY A 144 7.27 7.93 3.81
N SER A 145 5.97 8.26 3.87
CA SER A 145 5.15 8.63 2.72
C SER A 145 5.03 10.14 2.57
N TYR A 146 5.63 10.70 1.52
CA TYR A 146 5.76 12.13 1.27
C TYR A 146 4.94 12.56 0.05
N MET A 147 3.96 13.45 0.27
CA MET A 147 3.13 14.05 -0.80
C MET A 147 3.86 15.14 -1.62
N ARG A 148 5.19 15.04 -1.74
CA ARG A 148 6.10 15.90 -2.51
C ARG A 148 7.00 15.04 -3.39
N ALA A 149 7.79 15.67 -4.25
CA ALA A 149 8.96 15.03 -4.83
C ALA A 149 10.10 14.96 -3.77
N SER A 150 10.96 13.96 -3.91
CA SER A 150 12.27 13.92 -3.23
C SER A 150 13.21 14.94 -3.86
N GLU A 151 14.17 15.43 -3.07
CA GLU A 151 15.27 16.28 -3.54
C GLU A 151 16.18 15.56 -4.56
N LEU A 152 16.20 14.21 -4.54
CA LEU A 152 16.87 13.38 -5.55
C LEU A 152 16.05 13.17 -6.85
N GLY A 153 14.81 13.64 -6.88
CA GLY A 153 13.87 13.52 -8.00
C GLY A 153 13.49 12.07 -8.37
N VAL A 154 12.89 11.92 -9.55
CA VAL A 154 12.80 10.64 -10.29
C VAL A 154 14.00 10.51 -11.24
N THR A 155 14.32 9.29 -11.67
CA THR A 155 15.35 9.05 -12.69
C THR A 155 14.98 9.70 -14.03
N ASP A 156 15.97 10.01 -14.88
CA ASP A 156 15.72 10.60 -16.20
C ASP A 156 14.91 9.65 -17.10
N ALA A 157 15.16 8.34 -17.05
CA ALA A 157 14.34 7.34 -17.72
C ALA A 157 12.85 7.38 -17.31
N SER A 158 12.55 7.73 -16.05
CA SER A 158 11.16 7.96 -15.60
C SER A 158 10.59 9.31 -16.08
N LYS A 159 11.42 10.33 -16.35
CA LYS A 159 10.97 11.61 -16.97
C LYS A 159 10.70 11.42 -18.46
N ASP A 160 11.54 10.65 -19.14
CA ASP A 160 11.40 10.29 -20.55
C ASP A 160 10.11 9.50 -20.77
N LEU A 161 9.93 8.43 -20.00
CA LEU A 161 8.68 7.68 -19.90
C LEU A 161 7.46 8.60 -19.68
N VAL A 162 7.52 9.55 -18.75
CA VAL A 162 6.40 10.45 -18.48
C VAL A 162 6.07 11.36 -19.68
N ARG A 163 7.06 11.74 -20.49
CA ARG A 163 6.82 12.45 -21.76
C ARG A 163 6.17 11.54 -22.79
N ASP A 164 6.71 10.34 -23.01
CA ASP A 164 6.13 9.34 -23.92
C ASP A 164 4.67 9.00 -23.56
N LEU A 165 4.36 8.92 -22.26
CA LEU A 165 3.02 8.68 -21.74
C LEU A 165 2.06 9.86 -21.95
N LEU A 166 2.54 11.11 -22.03
CA LEU A 166 1.72 12.30 -22.27
C LEU A 166 1.53 12.58 -23.76
N ASP A 167 2.61 12.44 -24.54
CA ASP A 167 2.65 12.80 -25.96
C ASP A 167 2.16 11.65 -26.88
N GLY A 168 2.08 10.42 -26.36
CA GLY A 168 1.59 9.25 -27.09
C GLY A 168 0.15 9.40 -27.59
N GLU A 169 -0.02 9.37 -28.91
CA GLU A 169 -1.32 9.46 -29.58
C GLU A 169 -2.20 8.21 -29.39
N GLN A 170 -3.50 8.41 -29.21
CA GLN A 170 -4.42 7.34 -28.81
C GLN A 170 -5.81 7.47 -29.45
N SER A 171 -6.41 6.31 -29.75
CA SER A 171 -7.77 6.21 -30.28
C SER A 171 -8.80 6.75 -29.28
N LEU A 172 -9.50 7.82 -29.64
CA LEU A 172 -10.53 8.43 -28.81
C LEU A 172 -11.90 7.76 -29.03
N PRO A 173 -12.73 7.60 -27.99
CA PRO A 173 -14.11 7.16 -28.14
C PRO A 173 -14.99 8.28 -28.74
N ASN A 174 -16.12 7.90 -29.34
CA ASN A 174 -17.12 8.78 -29.92
C ASN A 174 -18.52 8.50 -29.37
N GLY A 175 -19.46 9.44 -29.55
CA GLY A 175 -20.77 9.40 -28.91
C GLY A 175 -20.70 9.67 -27.41
N THR A 176 -19.81 10.55 -26.98
CA THR A 176 -19.46 10.79 -25.56
C THR A 176 -19.73 12.20 -25.09
N HIS A 177 -19.76 12.41 -23.77
CA HIS A 177 -19.81 13.75 -23.18
C HIS A 177 -18.58 14.64 -23.48
N PHE A 178 -17.54 14.10 -24.11
CA PHE A 178 -16.35 14.85 -24.56
C PHE A 178 -16.34 15.17 -26.07
N ASP A 179 -17.40 14.81 -26.81
CA ASP A 179 -17.55 15.16 -28.22
C ASP A 179 -17.70 16.69 -28.40
N ASP A 180 -17.12 17.27 -29.45
CA ASP A 180 -16.87 18.72 -29.57
C ASP A 180 -18.13 19.59 -29.57
N ASP A 181 -19.23 19.10 -30.14
CA ASP A 181 -20.50 19.81 -30.30
C ASP A 181 -21.32 19.88 -29.00
N ILE A 182 -21.14 18.93 -28.08
CA ILE A 182 -21.89 18.86 -26.81
C ILE A 182 -21.05 19.08 -25.54
N PHE A 183 -19.71 19.05 -25.62
CA PHE A 183 -18.81 19.09 -24.46
C PHE A 183 -19.11 20.26 -23.49
N VAL A 184 -19.26 21.49 -24.01
CA VAL A 184 -19.51 22.67 -23.18
C VAL A 184 -20.83 22.55 -22.40
N ALA A 185 -21.88 22.03 -23.04
CA ALA A 185 -23.16 21.79 -22.39
C ALA A 185 -23.10 20.62 -21.38
N ALA A 186 -22.34 19.56 -21.70
CA ALA A 186 -22.11 18.46 -20.78
C ALA A 186 -21.39 18.91 -19.50
N CYS A 187 -20.36 19.75 -19.62
CA CYS A 187 -19.68 20.34 -18.46
C CYS A 187 -20.57 21.30 -17.66
N GLN A 188 -21.43 22.09 -18.32
CA GLN A 188 -22.41 22.94 -17.62
C GLN A 188 -23.39 22.11 -16.77
N ASN A 189 -23.86 20.97 -17.28
CA ASN A 189 -24.75 20.05 -16.55
C ASN A 189 -24.10 19.40 -15.30
N LEU A 190 -22.78 19.49 -15.15
CA LEU A 190 -22.04 18.95 -14.01
C LEU A 190 -21.70 20.00 -12.93
N VAL A 191 -22.00 21.28 -13.16
CA VAL A 191 -21.76 22.35 -12.18
C VAL A 191 -22.69 22.16 -10.98
N GLY A 192 -22.11 21.84 -9.82
CA GLY A 192 -22.87 21.52 -8.61
C GLY A 192 -23.46 20.10 -8.58
N ALA A 193 -23.12 19.25 -9.56
CA ALA A 193 -23.51 17.84 -9.54
C ALA A 193 -22.75 17.05 -8.45
N ASN A 194 -23.33 15.93 -8.02
CA ASN A 194 -22.75 15.10 -6.97
C ASN A 194 -21.66 14.14 -7.51
N GLU A 195 -20.91 13.57 -6.57
CA GLU A 195 -19.74 12.72 -6.82
C GLU A 195 -20.08 11.48 -7.66
N ALA A 196 -21.32 10.96 -7.55
CA ALA A 196 -21.80 9.82 -8.34
C ALA A 196 -22.08 10.21 -9.80
N ARG A 197 -22.58 11.43 -10.05
CA ARG A 197 -22.81 11.96 -11.40
C ARG A 197 -21.49 12.24 -12.13
N VAL A 198 -20.49 12.79 -11.44
CA VAL A 198 -19.13 12.98 -12.00
C VAL A 198 -18.46 11.62 -12.31
N VAL A 199 -18.66 10.62 -11.45
CA VAL A 199 -18.24 9.22 -11.71
C VAL A 199 -18.92 8.65 -12.95
N GLN A 200 -20.23 8.86 -13.11
CA GLN A 200 -21.02 8.34 -14.23
C GLN A 200 -20.64 8.97 -15.58
N ASP A 201 -20.64 10.30 -15.66
CA ASP A 201 -20.58 11.01 -16.94
C ASP A 201 -19.14 11.19 -17.46
N VAL A 202 -18.16 11.29 -16.57
CA VAL A 202 -16.81 11.80 -16.92
C VAL A 202 -15.67 10.85 -16.53
N SER A 203 -15.74 10.13 -15.41
CA SER A 203 -14.57 9.38 -14.91
C SER A 203 -14.06 8.25 -15.82
N ARG A 204 -14.85 7.79 -16.79
CA ARG A 204 -14.41 6.84 -17.83
C ARG A 204 -13.84 7.51 -19.09
N LEU A 205 -14.08 8.81 -19.25
CA LEU A 205 -13.47 9.68 -20.27
C LEU A 205 -12.18 10.34 -19.75
N ILE A 206 -11.89 10.26 -18.45
CA ILE A 206 -10.61 10.65 -17.84
C ILE A 206 -9.75 9.41 -17.57
N VAL A 207 -10.30 8.39 -16.91
CA VAL A 207 -9.61 7.13 -16.58
C VAL A 207 -10.40 5.95 -17.16
N PRO A 208 -10.11 5.48 -18.39
CA PRO A 208 -10.82 4.37 -19.02
C PRO A 208 -10.76 3.06 -18.20
N SER A 209 -11.87 2.31 -18.24
CA SER A 209 -12.01 0.97 -17.66
C SER A 209 -11.12 -0.03 -18.38
N ALA A 210 -10.17 -0.62 -17.64
CA ALA A 210 -9.24 -1.63 -18.14
C ALA A 210 -9.97 -2.90 -18.59
N GLU A 211 -11.04 -3.31 -17.90
CA GLU A 211 -11.84 -4.48 -18.26
C GLU A 211 -12.74 -4.22 -19.47
N SER A 212 -13.31 -3.02 -19.60
CA SER A 212 -14.07 -2.61 -20.80
C SER A 212 -13.18 -2.53 -22.06
N LEU A 213 -11.89 -2.26 -21.87
CA LEU A 213 -10.88 -2.38 -22.91
C LEU A 213 -10.51 -3.85 -23.17
N ALA A 214 -10.37 -4.68 -22.13
CA ALA A 214 -10.05 -6.12 -22.23
C ALA A 214 -11.10 -6.96 -22.98
N LEU A 215 -12.36 -6.50 -23.03
CA LEU A 215 -13.42 -7.08 -23.87
C LEU A 215 -13.12 -6.94 -25.37
N ARG A 216 -12.36 -5.91 -25.77
CA ARG A 216 -12.06 -5.58 -27.18
C ARG A 216 -10.65 -5.95 -27.60
N ASN A 217 -9.66 -5.77 -26.72
CA ASN A 217 -8.26 -6.11 -26.97
C ASN A 217 -7.76 -7.12 -25.92
N LYS A 218 -7.19 -8.23 -26.38
CA LYS A 218 -6.68 -9.31 -25.52
C LYS A 218 -5.49 -8.87 -24.64
N CYS A 219 -4.72 -7.85 -25.02
CA CYS A 219 -3.56 -7.38 -24.24
C CYS A 219 -3.90 -6.97 -22.81
N TYR A 220 -5.10 -6.42 -22.56
CA TYR A 220 -5.51 -5.97 -21.23
C TYR A 220 -6.12 -7.10 -20.37
N LYS A 221 -6.19 -8.36 -20.85
CA LYS A 221 -6.84 -9.46 -20.10
C LYS A 221 -6.14 -9.81 -18.78
N HIS A 222 -4.87 -9.45 -18.65
CA HIS A 222 -4.10 -9.58 -17.41
C HIS A 222 -4.52 -8.58 -16.34
N LEU A 223 -5.24 -7.50 -16.69
CA LEU A 223 -5.68 -6.46 -15.78
C LEU A 223 -7.03 -6.78 -15.13
N VAL A 224 -7.21 -6.32 -13.90
CA VAL A 224 -8.50 -6.23 -13.21
C VAL A 224 -8.70 -4.81 -12.71
N GLU A 225 -9.96 -4.39 -12.62
CA GLU A 225 -10.32 -3.14 -11.98
C GLU A 225 -11.19 -3.36 -10.74
N SER A 226 -11.20 -2.37 -9.85
CA SER A 226 -12.10 -2.36 -8.69
C SER A 226 -12.71 -0.98 -8.53
N VAL A 227 -14.03 -0.91 -8.31
CA VAL A 227 -14.78 0.35 -8.17
C VAL A 227 -15.27 0.51 -6.73
N ASN A 228 -14.88 1.58 -6.03
CA ASN A 228 -15.20 1.85 -4.61
C ASN A 228 -14.97 0.61 -3.71
N ALA A 229 -13.89 -0.14 -3.95
CA ALA A 229 -13.60 -1.38 -3.26
C ALA A 229 -12.47 -1.17 -2.24
N GLY A 230 -12.74 -1.51 -0.99
CA GLY A 230 -11.75 -1.39 0.07
C GLY A 230 -10.64 -2.43 -0.03
N TRP A 231 -9.39 -2.00 0.21
CA TRP A 231 -8.22 -2.86 0.10
C TRP A 231 -8.06 -3.75 1.34
N ASN A 232 -8.93 -4.76 1.43
CA ASN A 232 -9.05 -5.68 2.57
C ASN A 232 -7.86 -6.61 2.75
N ASN A 233 -7.23 -7.03 1.64
CA ASN A 233 -6.13 -7.99 1.62
C ASN A 233 -4.75 -7.31 1.63
N SER A 234 -4.72 -5.98 1.77
CA SER A 234 -3.47 -5.22 1.91
C SER A 234 -3.11 -5.05 3.39
N ILE A 235 -1.86 -5.30 3.74
CA ILE A 235 -1.28 -4.89 5.03
C ILE A 235 -1.36 -3.35 5.10
N PRO A 236 -2.03 -2.75 6.09
CA PRO A 236 -2.17 -1.30 6.17
C PRO A 236 -0.82 -0.59 6.41
N LEU A 237 -0.72 0.67 6.01
CA LEU A 237 0.35 1.58 6.44
C LEU A 237 -0.07 2.29 7.74
N VAL A 238 -1.29 2.86 7.70
CA VAL A 238 -2.01 3.53 8.79
C VAL A 238 -3.52 3.34 8.60
N GLY A 239 -4.33 3.74 9.58
CA GLY A 239 -5.76 3.92 9.37
C GLY A 239 -6.07 5.22 8.61
N PRO A 240 -7.23 5.33 7.91
CA PRO A 240 -8.15 4.24 7.59
C PRO A 240 -7.63 3.39 6.42
N ARG A 241 -8.07 2.13 6.33
CA ARG A 241 -7.83 1.24 5.17
C ARG A 241 -8.25 1.94 3.86
N PRO A 242 -7.39 2.05 2.84
CA PRO A 242 -7.76 2.63 1.54
C PRO A 242 -8.97 1.98 0.88
N GLN A 243 -9.69 2.78 0.10
CA GLN A 243 -10.84 2.39 -0.69
C GLN A 243 -10.97 3.34 -1.90
N PRO A 244 -10.11 3.17 -2.92
CA PRO A 244 -10.15 4.02 -4.10
C PRO A 244 -11.48 3.92 -4.84
N ASP A 245 -11.94 5.05 -5.39
CA ASP A 245 -13.13 5.11 -6.22
C ASP A 245 -12.98 4.24 -7.47
N TYR A 246 -11.76 4.18 -8.01
CA TYR A 246 -11.34 3.23 -9.02
C TYR A 246 -9.87 2.84 -8.80
N ALA A 247 -9.55 1.57 -9.01
CA ALA A 247 -8.17 1.08 -9.03
C ALA A 247 -7.96 0.04 -10.15
N VAL A 248 -6.72 -0.12 -10.60
CA VAL A 248 -6.28 -1.18 -11.53
C VAL A 248 -5.05 -1.90 -10.98
N GLY A 249 -5.06 -3.21 -11.13
CA GLY A 249 -3.92 -4.10 -10.87
C GLY A 249 -4.02 -5.33 -11.76
N PHE A 250 -3.30 -6.38 -11.40
CA PHE A 250 -3.26 -7.64 -12.14
C PHE A 250 -4.26 -8.66 -11.57
N LYS A 251 -4.83 -9.47 -12.47
CA LYS A 251 -5.58 -10.68 -12.11
C LYS A 251 -4.63 -11.75 -11.58
N GLN A 252 -5.12 -12.61 -10.68
CA GLN A 252 -4.43 -13.86 -10.33
C GLN A 252 -4.06 -14.67 -11.60
N GLN A 253 -4.97 -14.73 -12.58
CA GLN A 253 -4.79 -15.44 -13.86
C GLN A 253 -3.85 -14.71 -14.85
N ALA A 254 -3.20 -13.62 -14.44
CA ALA A 254 -2.10 -13.04 -15.21
C ALA A 254 -0.79 -13.83 -15.03
N PHE A 255 -0.57 -14.38 -13.84
CA PHE A 255 0.65 -15.07 -13.43
C PHE A 255 0.61 -16.56 -13.79
N THR A 256 1.77 -17.18 -13.98
CA THR A 256 1.85 -18.64 -14.20
C THR A 256 1.55 -19.41 -12.91
N LYS A 257 1.31 -20.73 -13.01
CA LYS A 257 1.09 -21.57 -11.82
C LYS A 257 2.31 -21.57 -10.89
N GLU A 258 3.50 -21.53 -11.46
CA GLU A 258 4.79 -21.52 -10.79
C GLU A 258 4.99 -20.19 -10.04
N GLN A 259 4.64 -19.07 -10.68
CA GLN A 259 4.63 -17.75 -10.05
C GLN A 259 3.61 -17.65 -8.92
N LEU A 260 2.41 -18.22 -9.09
CA LEU A 260 1.39 -18.27 -8.04
C LEU A 260 1.80 -19.15 -6.86
N ASN A 261 2.47 -20.28 -7.12
CA ASN A 261 3.04 -21.13 -6.07
C ASN A 261 4.09 -20.34 -5.24
N LYS A 262 5.04 -19.66 -5.91
CA LYS A 262 6.06 -18.82 -5.25
C LYS A 262 5.49 -17.63 -4.48
N LEU A 263 4.38 -17.06 -4.94
CA LEU A 263 3.67 -16.00 -4.21
C LEU A 263 2.84 -16.51 -3.01
N SER A 264 2.50 -17.81 -2.97
CA SER A 264 1.55 -18.37 -2.01
C SER A 264 1.87 -18.09 -0.53
N PRO A 265 3.12 -18.26 -0.02
CA PRO A 265 3.44 -18.00 1.39
C PRO A 265 3.26 -16.52 1.79
N PHE A 266 3.49 -15.62 0.84
CA PHE A 266 3.41 -14.17 1.03
C PHE A 266 1.99 -13.61 0.86
N ILE A 267 1.09 -14.41 0.27
CA ILE A 267 -0.30 -14.04 -0.01
C ILE A 267 -1.30 -14.66 0.99
N GLY A 268 -1.06 -15.89 1.44
CA GLY A 268 -1.89 -16.56 2.46
C GLY A 268 -3.29 -16.94 1.97
N ASP A 269 -4.22 -17.17 2.90
CA ASP A 269 -5.60 -17.49 2.54
C ASP A 269 -6.40 -16.23 2.18
N VAL A 270 -6.38 -15.94 0.88
CA VAL A 270 -7.16 -14.91 0.20
C VAL A 270 -8.66 -14.98 0.52
N ILE A 271 -9.21 -16.19 0.77
CA ILE A 271 -10.64 -16.44 1.02
C ILE A 271 -11.01 -16.20 2.49
N SER A 272 -10.19 -16.64 3.44
CA SER A 272 -10.27 -16.19 4.85
C SER A 272 -10.00 -14.69 4.99
N GLY A 273 -9.34 -14.11 4.00
CA GLY A 273 -9.14 -12.68 3.84
C GLY A 273 -7.88 -12.16 4.50
N ASP A 274 -6.83 -12.99 4.51
CA ASP A 274 -5.49 -12.66 5.01
C ASP A 274 -4.89 -11.45 4.30
N GLN A 275 -3.92 -10.81 4.96
CA GLN A 275 -3.31 -9.56 4.50
C GLN A 275 -1.87 -9.76 4.05
N SER A 276 -1.57 -9.32 2.82
CA SER A 276 -0.25 -9.38 2.21
C SER A 276 0.27 -7.98 1.84
N PHE A 277 1.53 -7.90 1.43
CA PHE A 277 2.05 -6.71 0.75
C PHE A 277 1.53 -6.59 -0.69
N PHE A 278 1.27 -7.73 -1.34
CA PHE A 278 1.12 -7.84 -2.79
C PHE A 278 -0.32 -7.71 -3.31
N MET A 279 -1.32 -7.52 -2.45
CA MET A 279 -2.72 -7.43 -2.86
C MET A 279 -3.44 -6.18 -2.33
N GLY A 280 -4.39 -5.67 -3.11
CA GLY A 280 -5.37 -4.68 -2.66
C GLY A 280 -6.65 -5.38 -2.20
N THR A 281 -7.41 -5.90 -3.16
CA THR A 281 -8.60 -6.75 -2.95
C THR A 281 -8.26 -8.23 -3.16
N TYR A 282 -9.16 -9.13 -2.80
CA TYR A 282 -9.01 -10.59 -2.97
C TYR A 282 -8.81 -11.06 -4.44
N TYR A 283 -8.96 -10.16 -5.41
CA TYR A 283 -8.78 -10.43 -6.84
C TYR A 283 -7.72 -9.55 -7.52
N MET A 284 -7.15 -8.55 -6.82
CA MET A 284 -6.26 -7.54 -7.38
C MET A 284 -4.85 -7.64 -6.77
N PHE A 285 -3.94 -8.19 -7.56
CA PHE A 285 -2.52 -8.37 -7.27
C PHE A 285 -1.75 -7.14 -7.81
N PHE A 286 -0.72 -6.68 -7.10
CA PHE A 286 0.13 -5.53 -7.46
C PHE A 286 -0.64 -4.37 -8.12
N PRO A 287 -1.55 -3.70 -7.39
CA PRO A 287 -2.24 -2.51 -7.90
C PRO A 287 -1.22 -1.44 -8.32
N PHE A 288 -1.45 -0.76 -9.44
CA PHE A 288 -0.50 0.23 -9.99
C PHE A 288 -1.16 1.55 -10.43
N LEU A 289 -2.49 1.62 -10.46
CA LEU A 289 -3.23 2.84 -10.78
C LEU A 289 -4.39 3.01 -9.81
N THR A 290 -4.56 4.21 -9.25
CA THR A 290 -5.80 4.63 -8.59
C THR A 290 -6.37 5.91 -9.19
N CYS A 291 -7.69 6.05 -9.07
CA CYS A 291 -8.39 7.30 -9.32
C CYS A 291 -9.32 7.63 -8.14
N GLU A 292 -9.32 8.89 -7.77
CA GLU A 292 -10.20 9.49 -6.76
C GLU A 292 -10.94 10.66 -7.38
N VAL A 293 -12.25 10.67 -7.24
CA VAL A 293 -13.17 11.65 -7.86
C VAL A 293 -13.83 12.44 -6.75
N LYS A 294 -13.92 13.77 -6.86
CA LYS A 294 -14.52 14.63 -5.81
C LYS A 294 -15.48 15.67 -6.42
N CYS A 295 -16.25 16.36 -5.57
CA CYS A 295 -17.21 17.38 -6.01
C CYS A 295 -16.58 18.78 -6.03
N GLY A 296 -15.91 19.14 -4.93
CA GLY A 296 -15.35 20.48 -4.73
C GLY A 296 -13.97 20.68 -5.36
N ALA A 297 -13.62 21.94 -5.66
CA ALA A 297 -12.25 22.31 -6.02
C ALA A 297 -11.27 22.08 -4.86
N GLY A 298 -11.65 22.48 -3.64
CA GLY A 298 -10.87 22.24 -2.41
C GLY A 298 -10.88 20.79 -1.91
N GLU A 299 -11.58 19.87 -2.58
CA GLU A 299 -11.58 18.45 -2.20
C GLU A 299 -10.50 17.63 -2.93
N LEU A 300 -9.84 18.18 -3.95
CA LEU A 300 -8.77 17.46 -4.67
C LEU A 300 -7.57 17.15 -3.77
N GLU A 301 -7.28 17.97 -2.75
CA GLU A 301 -6.27 17.61 -1.72
C GLU A 301 -6.66 16.35 -0.92
N VAL A 302 -7.95 16.07 -0.77
CA VAL A 302 -8.47 14.90 -0.06
C VAL A 302 -8.30 13.65 -0.92
N ALA A 303 -8.67 13.75 -2.21
CA ALA A 303 -8.36 12.76 -3.23
C ALA A 303 -6.86 12.45 -3.29
N ASP A 304 -6.01 13.48 -3.26
CA ASP A 304 -4.55 13.36 -3.24
C ASP A 304 -4.03 12.61 -2.01
N ARG A 305 -4.60 12.84 -0.82
CA ARG A 305 -4.22 12.12 0.41
C ARG A 305 -4.64 10.65 0.34
N GLN A 306 -5.82 10.36 -0.21
CA GLN A 306 -6.32 8.99 -0.45
C GLN A 306 -5.46 8.26 -1.49
N ASN A 307 -5.16 8.92 -2.61
CA ASN A 307 -4.29 8.41 -3.67
C ASN A 307 -2.85 8.17 -3.18
N ALA A 308 -2.25 9.11 -2.42
CA ALA A 308 -0.91 8.93 -1.87
C ALA A 308 -0.83 7.76 -0.89
N HIS A 309 -1.83 7.57 -0.02
CA HIS A 309 -1.87 6.39 0.86
C HIS A 309 -1.98 5.10 0.04
N SER A 310 -2.89 5.04 -0.92
CA SER A 310 -3.10 3.86 -1.79
C SER A 310 -1.85 3.52 -2.60
N MET A 311 -1.20 4.53 -3.20
CA MET A 311 -0.01 4.34 -4.01
C MET A 311 1.25 4.06 -3.18
N THR A 312 1.31 4.48 -1.92
CA THR A 312 2.37 4.01 -1.00
C THR A 312 2.31 2.48 -0.83
N LEU A 313 1.10 1.92 -0.67
CA LEU A 313 0.93 0.47 -0.55
C LEU A 313 1.33 -0.25 -1.85
N ALA A 314 0.95 0.30 -3.02
CA ALA A 314 1.33 -0.21 -4.35
C ALA A 314 2.85 -0.20 -4.59
N VAL A 315 3.50 0.95 -4.36
CA VAL A 315 4.96 1.08 -4.55
C VAL A 315 5.70 0.19 -3.57
N ARG A 316 5.26 0.12 -2.30
CA ARG A 316 5.81 -0.80 -1.30
C ARG A 316 5.71 -2.26 -1.75
N ALA A 317 4.58 -2.70 -2.31
CA ALA A 317 4.42 -4.06 -2.82
C ALA A 317 5.53 -4.47 -3.81
N VAL A 318 5.94 -3.55 -4.69
CA VAL A 318 7.04 -3.79 -5.63
C VAL A 318 8.41 -3.68 -4.94
N VAL A 319 8.59 -2.76 -3.98
CA VAL A 319 9.83 -2.65 -3.18
C VAL A 319 10.13 -3.92 -2.39
N GLU A 320 9.15 -4.45 -1.64
CA GLU A 320 9.40 -5.62 -0.81
C GLU A 320 9.69 -6.86 -1.67
N LEU A 321 9.00 -7.02 -2.81
CA LEU A 321 9.28 -8.07 -3.81
C LEU A 321 10.72 -7.95 -4.37
N PHE A 322 11.18 -6.74 -4.67
CA PHE A 322 12.50 -6.53 -5.25
C PHE A 322 13.63 -6.67 -4.24
N ARG A 323 13.40 -6.31 -2.97
CA ARG A 323 14.30 -6.60 -1.85
C ARG A 323 14.45 -8.09 -1.57
N ALA A 324 13.36 -8.86 -1.67
CA ALA A 324 13.37 -10.32 -1.51
C ALA A 324 14.33 -11.05 -2.46
N VAL A 325 14.73 -10.41 -3.57
CA VAL A 325 15.62 -10.96 -4.60
C VAL A 325 16.87 -10.09 -4.85
N GLY A 326 17.18 -9.12 -3.97
CA GLY A 326 18.38 -8.27 -4.05
C GLY A 326 18.45 -7.31 -5.25
N ARG A 327 17.30 -6.90 -5.79
CA ARG A 327 17.16 -6.10 -7.02
C ARG A 327 16.60 -4.70 -6.80
N GLU A 328 16.50 -4.23 -5.56
CA GLU A 328 15.95 -2.91 -5.22
C GLU A 328 16.63 -1.74 -5.96
N HIS A 329 17.88 -1.90 -6.38
CA HIS A 329 18.60 -0.93 -7.21
C HIS A 329 17.98 -0.71 -8.61
N GLU A 330 17.22 -1.67 -9.15
CA GLU A 330 16.49 -1.53 -10.43
C GLU A 330 15.30 -0.56 -10.34
N ILE A 331 14.82 -0.28 -9.13
CA ILE A 331 13.56 0.44 -8.89
C ILE A 331 13.72 1.73 -8.08
N ASP A 332 14.91 2.02 -7.53
CA ASP A 332 15.19 3.32 -6.90
C ASP A 332 14.84 4.48 -7.84
N ARG A 333 14.01 5.42 -7.35
CA ARG A 333 13.53 6.60 -8.06
C ARG A 333 12.86 6.34 -9.41
N GLN A 334 12.46 5.10 -9.69
CA GLN A 334 11.61 4.74 -10.82
C GLN A 334 10.14 4.93 -10.46
N ILE A 335 9.33 5.43 -11.40
CA ILE A 335 7.87 5.47 -11.22
C ILE A 335 7.32 4.03 -11.32
N LEU A 336 6.74 3.55 -10.21
CA LEU A 336 6.21 2.19 -10.05
C LEU A 336 4.67 2.16 -9.98
N ALA A 337 4.01 3.30 -9.78
CA ALA A 337 2.55 3.40 -9.79
C ALA A 337 2.09 4.82 -10.16
N PHE A 338 0.80 5.00 -10.48
CA PHE A 338 0.21 6.27 -10.89
C PHE A 338 -1.08 6.57 -10.14
N SER A 339 -1.40 7.85 -9.95
CA SER A 339 -2.71 8.25 -9.43
C SER A 339 -3.31 9.43 -10.18
N VAL A 340 -4.63 9.40 -10.35
CA VAL A 340 -5.44 10.50 -10.88
C VAL A 340 -6.37 11.03 -9.79
N SER A 341 -6.36 12.34 -9.55
CA SER A 341 -7.33 13.05 -8.71
C SER A 341 -8.15 13.96 -9.62
N HIS A 342 -9.48 13.88 -9.63
CA HIS A 342 -10.29 14.77 -10.49
C HIS A 342 -11.66 15.16 -9.92
N ASN A 343 -12.26 16.19 -10.50
CA ASN A 343 -13.64 16.59 -10.24
C ASN A 343 -14.37 16.87 -11.58
N TYR A 344 -15.38 17.74 -11.59
CA TYR A 344 -16.12 18.13 -12.80
C TYR A 344 -15.39 19.13 -13.72
N LYS A 345 -14.25 19.70 -13.28
CA LYS A 345 -13.47 20.72 -14.02
C LYS A 345 -11.99 20.34 -14.22
N SER A 346 -11.35 19.80 -13.20
CA SER A 346 -9.89 19.69 -13.13
C SER A 346 -9.40 18.25 -12.92
N VAL A 347 -8.18 17.98 -13.41
CA VAL A 347 -7.45 16.71 -13.28
C VAL A 347 -6.04 16.98 -12.78
N GLN A 348 -5.61 16.20 -11.80
CA GLN A 348 -4.24 16.11 -11.31
C GLN A 348 -3.72 14.68 -11.51
N ILE A 349 -2.50 14.53 -12.02
CA ILE A 349 -1.86 13.26 -12.34
C ILE A 349 -0.50 13.20 -11.64
N TYR A 350 -0.23 12.11 -10.93
CA TYR A 350 1.02 11.87 -10.22
C TYR A 350 1.58 10.48 -10.54
N GLY A 351 2.91 10.40 -10.68
CA GLY A 351 3.65 9.14 -10.60
C GLY A 351 4.23 8.94 -9.20
N HIS A 352 4.23 7.73 -8.68
CA HIS A 352 4.71 7.40 -7.33
C HIS A 352 5.92 6.47 -7.40
N TYR A 353 6.91 6.73 -6.55
CA TYR A 353 8.24 6.12 -6.63
C TYR A 353 8.88 5.95 -5.25
N PRO A 354 9.76 4.96 -5.06
CA PRO A 354 10.55 4.82 -3.85
C PRO A 354 11.85 5.62 -3.95
N VAL A 355 12.41 5.99 -2.79
CA VAL A 355 13.81 6.35 -2.61
C VAL A 355 14.40 5.38 -1.59
N ILE A 356 15.44 4.64 -2.00
CA ILE A 356 15.91 3.47 -1.25
C ILE A 356 17.32 3.75 -0.69
N THR A 357 17.45 3.75 0.63
CA THR A 357 18.71 4.04 1.33
C THR A 357 19.09 2.85 2.21
N GLY A 358 19.77 1.86 1.63
CA GLY A 358 20.07 0.61 2.32
C GLY A 358 18.79 -0.13 2.73
N LYS A 359 18.60 -0.35 4.04
CA LYS A 359 17.40 -1.00 4.60
C LYS A 359 16.18 -0.08 4.70
N ASP A 360 16.36 1.25 4.62
CA ASP A 360 15.25 2.22 4.66
C ASP A 360 14.66 2.47 3.27
N THR A 361 13.35 2.72 3.22
CA THR A 361 12.64 3.17 2.01
C THR A 361 11.67 4.29 2.35
N GLU A 362 11.77 5.37 1.60
CA GLU A 362 10.80 6.46 1.59
C GLU A 362 10.00 6.43 0.27
N TYR A 363 8.77 6.95 0.30
CA TYR A 363 7.82 6.92 -0.81
C TYR A 363 7.43 8.35 -1.19
N TYR A 364 7.61 8.70 -2.45
CA TYR A 364 7.46 10.07 -2.96
C TYR A 364 6.54 10.12 -4.18
N ARG A 365 6.02 11.31 -4.49
CA ARG A 365 5.21 11.56 -5.70
C ARG A 365 5.80 12.62 -6.60
N HIS A 366 5.78 12.34 -7.91
CA HIS A 366 6.17 13.23 -8.98
C HIS A 366 4.91 13.83 -9.63
N PRO A 367 4.71 15.16 -9.58
CA PRO A 367 3.63 15.82 -10.32
C PRO A 367 3.87 15.67 -11.83
N ILE A 368 2.92 15.04 -12.53
CA ILE A 368 2.98 14.82 -13.98
C ILE A 368 2.21 15.92 -14.71
N ARG A 369 0.95 16.13 -14.34
CA ARG A 369 0.08 17.21 -14.86
C ARG A 369 -0.86 17.70 -13.77
N ASP A 370 -1.16 18.99 -13.81
CA ASP A 370 -2.30 19.63 -13.15
C ASP A 370 -2.92 20.57 -14.20
N PHE A 371 -4.22 20.43 -14.46
CA PHE A 371 -4.92 21.22 -15.48
C PHE A 371 -6.44 21.21 -15.30
N SER A 372 -7.10 22.22 -15.86
CA SER A 372 -8.54 22.22 -16.10
C SER A 372 -8.83 21.58 -17.46
N PHE A 373 -9.57 20.48 -17.47
CA PHE A 373 -9.94 19.81 -18.72
C PHE A 373 -11.06 20.54 -19.48
N THR A 374 -11.72 21.54 -18.84
CA THR A 374 -12.77 22.38 -19.43
C THR A 374 -12.28 23.78 -19.83
N GLU A 375 -10.98 24.06 -19.78
CA GLU A 375 -10.44 25.34 -20.23
C GLU A 375 -10.12 25.30 -21.73
N LEU A 376 -10.10 26.49 -22.36
CA LEU A 376 -9.90 26.66 -23.81
C LEU A 376 -10.85 25.77 -24.63
N ASP A 377 -12.15 25.85 -24.32
CA ASP A 377 -13.26 25.09 -24.92
C ASP A 377 -13.07 23.56 -24.94
N GLY A 378 -12.27 23.04 -24.00
CA GLY A 378 -12.00 21.61 -23.86
C GLY A 378 -10.78 21.11 -24.61
N LYS A 379 -9.86 21.98 -25.03
CA LYS A 379 -8.63 21.61 -25.75
C LYS A 379 -7.88 20.42 -25.12
N ASP A 380 -7.73 20.43 -23.80
CA ASP A 380 -6.98 19.40 -23.05
C ASP A 380 -7.87 18.23 -22.56
N LYS A 381 -9.17 18.15 -22.95
CA LYS A 381 -10.12 17.18 -22.37
C LYS A 381 -9.69 15.72 -22.49
N TRP A 382 -9.04 15.36 -23.61
CA TRP A 382 -8.56 14.00 -23.84
C TRP A 382 -7.18 13.70 -23.24
N THR A 383 -6.46 14.67 -22.65
CA THR A 383 -5.10 14.48 -22.12
C THR A 383 -5.01 13.35 -21.08
N ALA A 384 -5.96 13.29 -20.13
CA ALA A 384 -5.97 12.25 -19.10
C ALA A 384 -6.34 10.86 -19.66
N TYR A 385 -7.24 10.80 -20.64
CA TYR A 385 -7.62 9.57 -21.33
C TYR A 385 -6.41 8.96 -22.06
N ARG A 386 -5.73 9.79 -22.85
CA ARG A 386 -4.52 9.45 -23.60
C ARG A 386 -3.45 8.93 -22.64
N PHE A 387 -3.13 9.70 -21.60
CA PHE A 387 -2.17 9.29 -20.57
C PHE A 387 -2.51 7.95 -19.92
N THR A 388 -3.74 7.74 -19.46
CA THR A 388 -4.16 6.48 -18.83
C THR A 388 -4.06 5.30 -19.80
N LYS A 389 -4.47 5.49 -21.06
CA LYS A 389 -4.36 4.44 -22.08
C LYS A 389 -2.90 4.15 -22.45
N ASN A 390 -2.04 5.16 -22.50
CA ASN A 390 -0.59 4.99 -22.65
C ASN A 390 0.03 4.24 -21.45
N VAL A 391 -0.45 4.46 -20.21
CA VAL A 391 -0.02 3.67 -19.04
C VAL A 391 -0.38 2.19 -19.24
N TYR A 392 -1.56 1.88 -19.79
CA TYR A 392 -1.94 0.49 -20.10
C TYR A 392 -1.19 -0.11 -21.31
N ASP A 393 -0.88 0.68 -22.34
CA ASP A 393 -0.30 0.19 -23.61
C ASP A 393 1.23 0.11 -23.59
N ILE A 394 1.90 1.08 -22.97
CA ILE A 394 3.35 1.29 -23.05
C ILE A 394 4.04 0.84 -21.76
N TRP A 395 3.60 1.37 -20.61
CA TRP A 395 4.29 1.15 -19.33
C TRP A 395 3.92 -0.19 -18.67
N MET A 396 2.63 -0.51 -18.60
CA MET A 396 2.11 -1.68 -17.90
C MET A 396 2.73 -3.01 -18.36
N PRO A 397 2.94 -3.28 -19.67
CA PRO A 397 3.57 -4.53 -20.10
C PRO A 397 5.02 -4.67 -19.61
N ALA A 398 5.77 -3.56 -19.56
CA ALA A 398 7.14 -3.55 -19.05
C ALA A 398 7.18 -3.71 -17.53
N HIS A 399 6.27 -3.06 -16.81
CA HIS A 399 6.13 -3.20 -15.35
C HIS A 399 5.68 -4.61 -14.94
N PHE A 400 4.73 -5.20 -15.67
CA PHE A 400 4.30 -6.59 -15.45
C PHE A 400 5.44 -7.59 -15.68
N LYS A 401 6.18 -7.45 -16.79
CA LYS A 401 7.37 -8.29 -17.05
C LYS A 401 8.43 -8.13 -15.95
N ARG A 402 8.62 -6.93 -15.41
CA ARG A 402 9.52 -6.66 -14.27
C ARG A 402 9.05 -7.42 -13.01
N ILE A 403 7.77 -7.36 -12.67
CA ILE A 403 7.19 -8.08 -11.52
C ILE A 403 7.35 -9.60 -11.69
N CYS A 404 6.93 -10.17 -12.83
CA CYS A 404 7.10 -11.59 -13.13
C CYS A 404 8.58 -12.03 -12.96
N SER A 405 9.51 -11.28 -13.54
CA SER A 405 10.95 -11.57 -13.46
C SER A 405 11.51 -11.60 -12.03
N ALA A 406 10.91 -10.90 -11.07
CA ALA A 406 11.29 -10.99 -9.66
C ALA A 406 10.59 -12.16 -8.96
N ILE A 407 9.30 -12.41 -9.24
CA ILE A 407 8.59 -13.59 -8.72
C ILE A 407 9.28 -14.88 -9.17
N ASP A 408 9.75 -14.95 -10.42
CA ASP A 408 10.47 -16.09 -10.98
C ASP A 408 11.76 -16.41 -10.18
N GLN A 409 12.32 -15.44 -9.46
CA GLN A 409 13.54 -15.54 -8.66
C GLN A 409 13.29 -15.78 -7.15
N LEU A 410 12.05 -15.65 -6.66
CA LEU A 410 11.72 -16.04 -5.28
C LEU A 410 12.04 -17.53 -5.03
N PRO A 411 12.36 -17.94 -3.79
CA PRO A 411 12.55 -19.36 -3.49
C PRO A 411 11.24 -20.13 -3.65
N SER A 412 11.32 -21.41 -4.04
CA SER A 412 10.13 -22.25 -4.28
C SER A 412 9.48 -22.75 -2.98
N GLU A 413 10.27 -22.85 -1.92
CA GLU A 413 9.86 -23.12 -0.54
C GLU A 413 10.65 -22.11 0.33
N PRO A 414 10.05 -21.44 1.33
CA PRO A 414 10.82 -20.64 2.27
C PRO A 414 11.77 -21.55 3.06
N ASP A 415 13.01 -21.12 3.27
CA ASP A 415 14.06 -21.93 3.88
C ASP A 415 13.87 -22.00 5.40
N PHE A 416 12.90 -22.82 5.83
CA PHE A 416 12.55 -23.03 7.22
C PHE A 416 13.55 -24.01 7.86
N ASP A 417 14.67 -23.46 8.31
CA ASP A 417 15.68 -24.18 9.08
C ASP A 417 15.13 -24.55 10.48
N VAL A 418 14.28 -25.58 10.50
CA VAL A 418 13.74 -26.23 11.70
C VAL A 418 14.59 -27.48 11.92
N PRO A 419 15.51 -27.49 12.91
CA PRO A 419 16.28 -28.67 13.23
C PRO A 419 15.33 -29.85 13.48
N PRO A 420 15.54 -31.02 12.85
CA PRO A 420 14.63 -32.14 13.01
C PRO A 420 14.59 -32.56 14.48
N LEU A 421 13.39 -32.54 15.06
CA LEU A 421 13.15 -33.07 16.40
C LEU A 421 13.53 -34.54 16.40
N SER A 422 14.64 -34.87 17.08
CA SER A 422 15.14 -36.23 17.18
C SER A 422 14.09 -37.15 17.81
N ASP A 423 13.63 -38.16 17.06
CA ASP A 423 12.65 -39.16 17.51
C ASP A 423 13.24 -40.07 18.61
N THR A 424 13.29 -39.56 19.85
CA THR A 424 13.53 -40.37 21.05
C THR A 424 12.22 -40.99 21.53
N GLY A 425 11.72 -41.95 20.77
CA GLY A 425 10.54 -42.74 21.13
C GLY A 425 10.77 -43.51 22.45
N PRO A 426 9.85 -43.46 23.43
CA PRO A 426 10.01 -44.21 24.67
C PRO A 426 9.84 -45.72 24.44
N VAL A 427 10.93 -46.48 24.62
CA VAL A 427 10.86 -47.94 24.75
C VAL A 427 10.53 -48.29 26.20
N SER A 428 9.37 -48.93 26.40
CA SER A 428 9.00 -49.60 27.65
C SER A 428 8.28 -50.90 27.31
N GLU A 429 8.82 -52.03 27.77
CA GLU A 429 8.25 -53.37 27.58
C GLU A 429 7.02 -53.63 28.48
N PRO A 430 6.15 -54.61 28.14
CA PRO A 430 4.88 -54.79 28.81
C PRO A 430 5.00 -55.48 30.18
N VAL A 431 4.01 -55.20 31.05
CA VAL A 431 3.75 -55.98 32.26
C VAL A 431 2.34 -56.57 32.15
N GLU A 432 2.25 -57.89 32.13
CA GLU A 432 0.97 -58.62 32.16
C GLU A 432 0.36 -58.61 33.56
N GLN A 433 -0.97 -58.49 33.65
CA GLN A 433 -1.74 -59.14 34.72
C GLN A 433 -3.20 -59.36 34.31
N ASP A 434 -3.70 -60.56 34.62
CA ASP A 434 -5.01 -61.09 34.19
C ASP A 434 -6.23 -60.42 34.85
N ALA A 435 -7.32 -60.26 34.07
CA ALA A 435 -8.68 -60.08 34.59
C ALA A 435 -9.78 -60.42 33.54
N GLN A 436 -9.83 -61.70 33.13
CA GLN A 436 -10.99 -62.46 32.62
C GLN A 436 -12.30 -61.76 32.16
N SER A 437 -12.78 -62.18 30.97
CA SER A 437 -14.21 -62.40 30.61
C SER A 437 -15.13 -61.17 30.37
N SER A 438 -16.18 -61.24 29.54
CA SER A 438 -16.74 -62.35 28.72
C SER A 438 -17.30 -61.87 27.36
N THR A 439 -17.58 -62.83 26.48
CA THR A 439 -17.98 -62.68 25.06
C THR A 439 -19.48 -62.38 24.83
N ALA A 440 -19.79 -61.99 23.57
CA ALA A 440 -20.99 -62.30 22.79
C ALA A 440 -22.11 -61.24 22.60
N GLU A 441 -22.14 -60.72 21.37
CA GLU A 441 -23.25 -60.79 20.39
C GLU A 441 -24.63 -60.08 20.59
N GLN A 442 -24.93 -59.26 19.56
CA GLN A 442 -26.15 -59.22 18.75
C GLN A 442 -27.45 -58.46 19.18
N GLN A 443 -27.90 -57.66 18.20
CA GLN A 443 -29.29 -57.24 17.86
C GLN A 443 -30.04 -56.23 18.77
N GLY A 444 -30.86 -55.39 18.11
CA GLY A 444 -31.80 -54.43 18.73
C GLY A 444 -33.21 -55.03 18.92
N PRO A 445 -34.29 -54.22 19.09
CA PRO A 445 -34.63 -53.12 18.15
C PRO A 445 -35.23 -51.84 18.78
N THR A 446 -35.53 -50.86 17.92
CA THR A 446 -36.41 -49.69 18.14
C THR A 446 -37.90 -50.10 18.24
N PRO A 447 -38.78 -49.36 18.94
CA PRO A 447 -39.47 -48.20 18.34
C PRO A 447 -39.65 -47.01 19.34
N ASP A 448 -40.16 -45.82 19.00
CA ASP A 448 -40.60 -45.26 17.71
C ASP A 448 -39.88 -43.88 17.50
N THR A 449 -40.39 -42.70 17.10
CA THR A 449 -41.74 -42.21 16.74
C THR A 449 -41.71 -41.34 15.49
N SER A 450 -42.64 -41.60 14.56
CA SER A 450 -42.90 -40.80 13.33
C SER A 450 -43.64 -39.46 13.66
N ILE A 451 -43.93 -38.49 12.78
CA ILE A 451 -44.42 -38.51 11.38
C ILE A 451 -43.97 -37.25 10.59
N ALA A 452 -43.94 -37.40 9.26
CA ALA A 452 -43.55 -36.43 8.22
C ALA A 452 -44.41 -35.15 8.06
N GLY A 453 -43.94 -34.25 7.18
CA GLY A 453 -44.82 -33.57 6.21
C GLY A 453 -44.61 -32.07 5.99
N PRO A 454 -44.25 -31.61 4.77
CA PRO A 454 -44.28 -30.20 4.39
C PRO A 454 -45.62 -29.79 3.72
N GLU A 455 -45.99 -28.51 3.75
CA GLU A 455 -47.03 -27.96 2.85
C GLU A 455 -46.55 -26.64 2.20
N VAL A 456 -47.09 -26.34 1.02
CA VAL A 456 -46.66 -25.25 0.14
C VAL A 456 -47.81 -24.28 -0.15
N ALA A 457 -47.56 -23.00 0.14
CA ALA A 457 -48.17 -21.78 -0.43
C ALA A 457 -49.70 -21.68 -0.65
N LYS A 458 -50.28 -20.55 -0.20
CA LYS A 458 -51.44 -19.94 -0.88
C LYS A 458 -51.41 -18.41 -0.84
N LYS A 459 -51.83 -17.81 -1.95
CA LYS A 459 -52.02 -16.36 -2.12
C LYS A 459 -53.21 -15.88 -1.28
N ARG A 460 -53.23 -14.58 -0.96
CA ARG A 460 -54.48 -13.78 -1.06
C ARG A 460 -54.19 -12.33 -1.44
N LYS A 461 -55.09 -11.74 -2.23
CA LYS A 461 -55.26 -10.29 -2.34
C LYS A 461 -56.08 -9.81 -1.15
N VAL A 462 -55.82 -8.59 -0.66
CA VAL A 462 -56.65 -7.43 -1.04
C VAL A 462 -55.70 -6.40 -1.63
#